data_AF-A0A6J0PDT0-F1
#
_entry.id   AF-A0A6J0PDT0-F1
#
_cell.length_a   1.000
_cell.length_b   1.000
_cell.length_c   1.000
_cell.angle_alpha   90.00
_cell.angle_beta   90.00
_cell.angle_gamma   90.00
#
_symmetry.space_group_name_H-M   'P 1'
#
loop_
_entity.id
_entity.type
_entity.pdbx_description
1 polymer ?
#
loop_
_entity_poly.entity_id
_entity_poly.type
_entity_poly.pdbx_seq_one_letter_code
_entity_poly.pdbx_strand_id
1 'polypeptide(L)'
;MDDDKRQYMQKTQLRKLAEVIEGADVFLGLSAGGVLKPAMVASMAPRPVIFALANPNPEIAPEDAHAVRSDIIMATGRTDYPNQVNNVLCFPYIFRGALDSGATTITDEMEIAAVHAIAELAQAEQSEVVAAAYAGEQLAFGPEYLIPKPFDPRLMMKIAPAVAQAAAESGVALRPITDMAAYRERLQSFVFASGTIMKPIYAAAKTAARKRVAYAEGEEERVLRACQIVVDEGLARPTLIGRPAIIAQRIEKFGLRLREELDYDIVNVEQDDRYRDFWQTYHRMTERKGVTQQLAKIEMRRRLTLIGSMLLHKGEVDGLICGTWGSTHNHLQYIDQ
;
A
#
# COMPACT_ATOMS: atom_id res chain seq x y z
N MET A 1 11.95 11.31 -34.37
CA MET A 1 11.11 11.79 -33.26
C MET A 1 9.75 11.20 -33.50
N ASP A 2 9.17 10.60 -32.46
CA ASP A 2 7.92 9.85 -32.58
C ASP A 2 6.76 10.80 -32.90
N ASP A 3 5.80 10.34 -33.70
CA ASP A 3 4.70 11.18 -34.20
C ASP A 3 3.87 11.80 -33.07
N ASP A 4 3.67 11.07 -31.97
CA ASP A 4 2.92 11.51 -30.79
C ASP A 4 3.52 12.75 -30.10
N LYS A 5 4.82 12.99 -30.29
CA LYS A 5 5.54 14.13 -29.70
C LYS A 5 5.43 15.40 -30.53
N ARG A 6 4.93 15.31 -31.78
CA ARG A 6 4.91 16.44 -32.72
C ARG A 6 4.07 17.62 -32.22
N GLN A 7 2.96 17.35 -31.52
CA GLN A 7 2.06 18.38 -31.00
C GLN A 7 2.68 19.26 -29.90
N TYR A 8 3.72 18.77 -29.21
CA TYR A 8 4.39 19.48 -28.12
C TYR A 8 5.64 20.24 -28.57
N MET A 9 5.96 20.21 -29.87
CA MET A 9 7.17 20.85 -30.37
C MET A 9 7.07 22.37 -30.33
N GLN A 10 8.12 23.01 -29.81
CA GLN A 10 8.27 24.45 -29.86
C GLN A 10 9.44 24.84 -30.77
N LYS A 11 9.29 25.95 -31.50
CA LYS A 11 10.40 26.55 -32.26
C LYS A 11 11.34 27.22 -31.27
N THR A 12 12.48 26.58 -30.99
CA THR A 12 13.48 27.09 -30.05
C THR A 12 14.90 26.74 -30.51
N GLN A 13 15.89 27.51 -30.07
CA GLN A 13 17.31 27.19 -30.26
C GLN A 13 17.94 26.47 -29.06
N LEU A 14 17.21 26.37 -27.95
CA LEU A 14 17.66 25.69 -26.73
C LEU A 14 17.75 24.17 -27.00
N ARG A 15 18.83 23.54 -26.56
CA ARG A 15 19.15 22.11 -26.79
C ARG A 15 19.45 21.33 -25.52
N LYS A 16 19.63 22.00 -24.38
CA LYS A 16 19.89 21.37 -23.08
C LYS A 16 18.83 21.75 -22.06
N LEU A 17 18.57 20.85 -21.10
CA LEU A 17 17.67 21.12 -19.98
C LEU A 17 18.07 22.39 -19.21
N ALA A 18 19.37 22.57 -18.98
CA ALA A 18 19.92 23.74 -18.29
C ALA A 18 19.57 25.08 -18.96
N GLU A 19 19.32 25.08 -20.27
CA GLU A 19 19.05 26.28 -21.06
C GLU A 19 17.57 26.66 -21.06
N VAL A 20 16.66 25.66 -20.94
CA VAL A 20 15.20 25.89 -20.96
C VAL A 20 14.60 26.08 -19.57
N ILE A 21 15.31 25.66 -18.53
CA ILE A 21 14.81 25.69 -17.15
C ILE A 21 14.92 27.06 -16.48
N GLU A 22 15.75 27.96 -17.03
CA GLU A 22 15.90 29.32 -16.53
C GLU A 22 14.55 30.04 -16.55
N GLY A 23 14.12 30.53 -15.38
CA GLY A 23 12.84 31.22 -15.21
C GLY A 23 11.60 30.34 -15.37
N ALA A 24 11.73 29.00 -15.40
CA ALA A 24 10.57 28.12 -15.46
C ALA A 24 9.76 28.13 -14.15
N ASP A 25 8.43 28.21 -14.24
CA ASP A 25 7.52 28.11 -13.09
C ASP A 25 7.26 26.66 -12.67
N VAL A 26 7.27 25.73 -13.63
CA VAL A 26 6.93 24.32 -13.41
C VAL A 26 7.95 23.41 -14.08
N PHE A 27 8.41 22.40 -13.35
CA PHE A 27 9.16 21.27 -13.88
C PHE A 27 8.34 19.98 -13.70
N LEU A 28 8.13 19.23 -14.78
CA LEU A 28 7.49 17.91 -14.77
C LEU A 28 8.48 16.85 -15.30
N GLY A 29 8.99 16.03 -14.40
CA GLY A 29 9.91 14.94 -14.66
C GLY A 29 9.22 13.57 -14.61
N LEU A 30 9.35 12.81 -15.69
CA LEU A 30 8.90 11.42 -15.84
C LEU A 30 9.98 10.58 -16.56
N SER A 31 11.26 10.87 -16.28
CA SER A 31 12.40 10.46 -17.10
C SER A 31 13.40 9.58 -16.34
N ALA A 32 14.60 10.09 -16.07
CA ALA A 32 15.68 9.39 -15.39
C ALA A 32 16.08 10.13 -14.11
N GLY A 33 16.48 9.37 -13.09
CA GLY A 33 16.91 9.94 -11.83
C GLY A 33 18.14 10.85 -11.96
N GLY A 34 18.18 11.92 -11.18
CA GLY A 34 19.33 12.83 -11.08
C GLY A 34 19.57 13.75 -12.30
N VAL A 35 18.64 13.86 -13.25
CA VAL A 35 18.80 14.75 -14.42
C VAL A 35 18.63 16.23 -14.09
N LEU A 36 17.83 16.57 -13.08
CA LEU A 36 17.63 17.94 -12.62
C LEU A 36 18.69 18.27 -11.56
N LYS A 37 19.53 19.28 -11.83
CA LYS A 37 20.67 19.63 -10.97
C LYS A 37 20.33 20.79 -10.03
N PRO A 38 20.95 20.89 -8.83
CA PRO A 38 20.70 22.00 -7.90
C PRO A 38 20.91 23.39 -8.53
N ALA A 39 21.93 23.56 -9.38
CA ALA A 39 22.17 24.81 -10.10
C ALA A 39 21.03 25.19 -11.08
N MET A 40 20.32 24.20 -11.64
CA MET A 40 19.15 24.44 -12.50
C MET A 40 17.94 24.81 -11.66
N VAL A 41 17.74 24.15 -10.53
CA VAL A 41 16.67 24.51 -9.58
C VAL A 41 16.88 25.94 -9.09
N ALA A 42 18.11 26.36 -8.83
CA ALA A 42 18.43 27.71 -8.40
C ALA A 42 18.10 28.79 -9.45
N SER A 43 18.00 28.46 -10.76
CA SER A 43 17.66 29.41 -11.83
C SER A 43 16.17 29.44 -12.22
N MET A 44 15.33 28.59 -11.64
CA MET A 44 13.87 28.59 -11.89
C MET A 44 13.18 29.86 -11.35
N ALA A 45 11.94 30.13 -11.75
CA ALA A 45 11.14 31.26 -11.25
C ALA A 45 10.88 31.18 -9.73
N PRO A 46 10.46 32.28 -9.05
CA PRO A 46 10.06 32.24 -7.65
C PRO A 46 8.91 31.26 -7.38
N ARG A 47 8.96 30.53 -6.25
CA ARG A 47 7.99 29.49 -5.86
C ARG A 47 7.72 28.45 -6.96
N PRO A 48 8.77 27.78 -7.49
CA PRO A 48 8.59 26.83 -8.57
C PRO A 48 7.85 25.58 -8.09
N VAL A 49 7.07 24.97 -8.97
CA VAL A 49 6.47 23.64 -8.76
C VAL A 49 7.34 22.58 -9.43
N ILE A 50 7.89 21.65 -8.65
CA ILE A 50 8.79 20.60 -9.15
C ILE A 50 8.16 19.23 -8.91
N PHE A 51 7.70 18.60 -9.98
CA PHE A 51 7.23 17.21 -9.95
C PHE A 51 8.36 16.32 -10.47
N ALA A 52 9.11 15.71 -9.55
CA ALA A 52 10.22 14.81 -9.86
C ALA A 52 9.76 13.35 -9.66
N LEU A 53 9.11 12.79 -10.68
CA LEU A 53 8.30 11.57 -10.56
C LEU A 53 9.02 10.30 -11.04
N ALA A 54 10.29 10.37 -11.44
CA ALA A 54 11.07 9.17 -11.76
C ALA A 54 11.18 8.22 -10.55
N ASN A 55 11.06 6.92 -10.82
CA ASN A 55 11.19 5.86 -9.82
C ASN A 55 12.39 4.94 -10.15
N PRO A 56 13.09 4.37 -9.15
CA PRO A 56 12.95 4.64 -7.71
C PRO A 56 13.63 5.96 -7.28
N ASN A 57 14.50 6.51 -8.11
CA ASN A 57 15.24 7.73 -7.85
C ASN A 57 14.65 8.89 -8.66
N PRO A 58 14.24 9.99 -8.01
CA PRO A 58 13.64 11.14 -8.68
C PRO A 58 14.67 11.91 -9.52
N GLU A 59 14.18 12.77 -10.42
CA GLU A 59 15.01 13.66 -11.24
C GLU A 59 15.94 14.55 -10.41
N ILE A 60 15.51 14.93 -9.19
CA ILE A 60 16.32 15.53 -8.13
C ILE A 60 15.76 15.05 -6.78
N ALA A 61 16.62 14.78 -5.81
CA ALA A 61 16.18 14.46 -4.46
C ALA A 61 15.62 15.71 -3.76
N PRO A 62 14.55 15.60 -2.95
CA PRO A 62 14.01 16.75 -2.21
C PRO A 62 15.05 17.48 -1.36
N GLU A 63 15.99 16.77 -0.75
CA GLU A 63 17.05 17.35 0.07
C GLU A 63 17.97 18.25 -0.78
N ASP A 64 18.33 17.79 -1.98
CA ASP A 64 19.18 18.55 -2.91
C ASP A 64 18.47 19.78 -3.46
N ALA A 65 17.16 19.67 -3.71
CA ALA A 65 16.33 20.77 -4.17
C ALA A 65 16.18 21.84 -3.08
N HIS A 66 15.83 21.42 -1.86
CA HIS A 66 15.66 22.34 -0.72
C HIS A 66 16.98 22.95 -0.23
N ALA A 67 18.13 22.30 -0.46
CA ALA A 67 19.44 22.86 -0.13
C ALA A 67 19.76 24.15 -0.91
N VAL A 68 19.20 24.33 -2.11
CA VAL A 68 19.43 25.53 -2.93
C VAL A 68 18.31 26.54 -2.87
N ARG A 69 17.12 26.14 -2.40
CA ARG A 69 15.93 26.99 -2.44
C ARG A 69 14.85 26.53 -1.46
N SER A 70 14.34 27.45 -0.65
CA SER A 70 13.38 27.16 0.42
C SER A 70 11.90 27.31 0.03
N ASP A 71 11.60 27.92 -1.11
CA ASP A 71 10.23 28.23 -1.55
C ASP A 71 9.67 27.24 -2.60
N ILE A 72 10.35 26.11 -2.81
CA ILE A 72 9.93 25.06 -3.74
C ILE A 72 8.67 24.38 -3.23
N ILE A 73 7.73 24.15 -4.15
CA ILE A 73 6.62 23.21 -3.96
C ILE A 73 6.98 21.93 -4.71
N MET A 74 7.17 20.82 -3.99
CA MET A 74 7.71 19.59 -4.59
C MET A 74 6.78 18.39 -4.45
N ALA A 75 6.76 17.54 -5.46
CA ALA A 75 6.07 16.26 -5.45
C ALA A 75 6.97 15.17 -6.05
N THR A 76 6.88 13.95 -5.51
CA THR A 76 7.66 12.79 -6.00
C THR A 76 6.78 11.55 -6.16
N GLY A 77 7.31 10.50 -6.79
CA GLY A 77 6.66 9.18 -6.81
C GLY A 77 6.80 8.38 -5.50
N ARG A 78 7.68 8.80 -4.59
CA ARG A 78 8.05 8.01 -3.41
C ARG A 78 7.14 8.29 -2.21
N THR A 79 6.90 7.26 -1.41
CA THR A 79 6.01 7.30 -0.22
C THR A 79 6.61 8.03 0.98
N ASP A 80 7.94 8.16 1.02
CA ASP A 80 8.68 8.74 2.14
C ASP A 80 8.79 10.27 2.09
N TYR A 81 8.26 10.89 1.03
CA TYR A 81 8.19 12.34 0.88
C TYR A 81 6.74 12.86 0.86
N PRO A 82 6.53 14.13 1.24
CA PRO A 82 5.27 14.84 1.03
C PRO A 82 4.83 14.82 -0.44
N ASN A 83 3.54 15.08 -0.66
CA ASN A 83 2.95 15.17 -2.01
C ASN A 83 3.25 13.97 -2.92
N GLN A 84 3.12 12.75 -2.41
CA GLN A 84 3.32 11.57 -3.25
C GLN A 84 2.30 11.54 -4.40
N VAL A 85 2.81 11.57 -5.64
CA VAL A 85 2.01 11.35 -6.85
C VAL A 85 2.00 9.86 -7.15
N ASN A 86 0.85 9.21 -6.95
CA ASN A 86 0.69 7.79 -7.17
C ASN A 86 -0.62 7.48 -7.89
N ASN A 87 -0.56 6.64 -8.93
CA ASN A 87 -1.71 6.24 -9.74
C ASN A 87 -2.83 5.57 -8.92
N VAL A 88 -2.52 4.99 -7.76
CA VAL A 88 -3.53 4.43 -6.83
C VAL A 88 -4.61 5.44 -6.43
N LEU A 89 -4.30 6.74 -6.51
CA LEU A 89 -5.24 7.82 -6.25
C LEU A 89 -6.34 7.96 -7.31
N CYS A 90 -6.11 7.46 -8.52
CA CYS A 90 -7.02 7.67 -9.65
C CYS A 90 -7.59 6.36 -10.22
N PHE A 91 -6.75 5.38 -10.57
CA PHE A 91 -7.21 4.25 -11.39
C PHE A 91 -8.36 3.44 -10.77
N PRO A 92 -8.38 3.08 -9.47
CA PRO A 92 -9.45 2.25 -8.93
C PRO A 92 -10.82 2.92 -9.07
N TYR A 93 -10.84 4.25 -8.97
CA TYR A 93 -12.05 5.05 -8.91
C TYR A 93 -12.52 5.52 -10.29
N ILE A 94 -11.58 5.79 -11.21
CA ILE A 94 -11.89 5.96 -12.64
C ILE A 94 -12.57 4.70 -13.17
N PHE A 95 -11.98 3.52 -12.92
CA PHE A 95 -12.59 2.26 -13.32
C PHE A 95 -13.93 2.03 -12.63
N ARG A 96 -14.07 2.34 -11.34
CA ARG A 96 -15.36 2.20 -10.64
C ARG A 96 -16.46 3.01 -11.33
N GLY A 97 -16.23 4.30 -11.58
CA GLY A 97 -17.18 5.18 -12.25
C GLY A 97 -17.52 4.74 -13.66
N ALA A 98 -16.50 4.40 -14.46
CA ALA A 98 -16.65 3.91 -15.83
C ALA A 98 -17.43 2.59 -15.91
N LEU A 99 -17.14 1.63 -15.02
CA LEU A 99 -17.80 0.33 -15.00
C LEU A 99 -19.26 0.43 -14.53
N ASP A 100 -19.53 1.27 -13.52
CA ASP A 100 -20.89 1.53 -13.05
C ASP A 100 -21.76 2.14 -14.15
N SER A 101 -21.26 3.15 -14.86
CA SER A 101 -21.99 3.81 -15.94
C SER A 101 -22.03 3.00 -17.25
N GLY A 102 -21.29 1.88 -17.31
CA GLY A 102 -21.14 1.10 -18.53
C GLY A 102 -20.48 1.90 -19.66
N ALA A 103 -19.49 2.72 -19.35
CA ALA A 103 -18.72 3.48 -20.33
C ALA A 103 -18.04 2.53 -21.33
N THR A 104 -18.12 2.86 -22.62
CA THR A 104 -17.49 2.07 -23.70
C THR A 104 -16.00 2.34 -23.85
N THR A 105 -15.53 3.49 -23.37
CA THR A 105 -14.13 3.92 -23.36
C THR A 105 -13.89 4.87 -22.19
N ILE A 106 -12.62 5.13 -21.86
CA ILE A 106 -12.20 6.26 -21.03
C ILE A 106 -11.94 7.44 -21.96
N THR A 107 -12.48 8.62 -21.65
CA THR A 107 -12.28 9.85 -22.44
C THR A 107 -11.47 10.88 -21.65
N ASP A 108 -10.92 11.87 -22.36
CA ASP A 108 -10.20 12.99 -21.72
C ASP A 108 -11.09 13.75 -20.74
N GLU A 109 -12.40 13.88 -21.01
CA GLU A 109 -13.34 14.52 -20.05
C GLU A 109 -13.47 13.71 -18.75
N MET A 110 -13.42 12.38 -18.82
CA MET A 110 -13.42 11.52 -17.64
C MET A 110 -12.13 11.66 -16.83
N GLU A 111 -10.98 11.77 -17.51
CA GLU A 111 -9.69 12.01 -16.85
C GLU A 111 -9.66 13.38 -16.18
N ILE A 112 -10.13 14.42 -16.88
CA ILE A 112 -10.25 15.79 -16.34
C ILE A 112 -11.21 15.83 -15.15
N ALA A 113 -12.35 15.14 -15.22
CA ALA A 113 -13.29 15.04 -14.10
C ALA A 113 -12.65 14.36 -12.87
N ALA A 114 -11.83 13.33 -13.07
CA ALA A 114 -11.08 12.71 -11.98
C ALA A 114 -10.05 13.66 -11.37
N VAL A 115 -9.32 14.42 -12.19
CA VAL A 115 -8.35 15.44 -11.72
C VAL A 115 -9.06 16.50 -10.88
N HIS A 116 -10.20 17.03 -11.33
CA HIS A 116 -10.97 18.01 -10.57
C HIS A 116 -11.49 17.43 -9.25
N ALA A 117 -12.01 16.21 -9.25
CA ALA A 117 -12.48 15.55 -8.04
C ALA A 117 -11.36 15.34 -7.00
N ILE A 118 -10.15 15.00 -7.44
CA ILE A 118 -8.96 14.87 -6.58
C ILE A 118 -8.55 16.23 -6.02
N ALA A 119 -8.50 17.27 -6.86
CA ALA A 119 -8.11 18.62 -6.46
C ALA A 119 -9.09 19.22 -5.44
N GLU A 120 -10.39 19.11 -5.70
CA GLU A 120 -11.44 19.51 -4.74
C GLU A 120 -11.30 18.79 -3.41
N LEU A 121 -10.97 17.49 -3.44
CA LEU A 121 -10.78 16.70 -2.23
C LEU A 121 -9.56 17.16 -1.42
N ALA A 122 -8.47 17.53 -2.09
CA ALA A 122 -7.27 18.05 -1.43
C ALA A 122 -7.52 19.41 -0.78
N GLN A 123 -8.36 20.24 -1.39
CA GLN A 123 -8.72 21.58 -0.91
C GLN A 123 -9.84 21.57 0.14
N ALA A 124 -10.62 20.49 0.22
CA ALA A 124 -11.71 20.36 1.18
C ALA A 124 -11.20 20.28 2.62
N GLU A 125 -11.96 20.86 3.54
CA GLU A 125 -11.69 20.77 4.98
C GLU A 125 -11.62 19.29 5.44
N GLN A 126 -10.84 19.07 6.51
CA GLN A 126 -10.64 17.74 7.06
C GLN A 126 -11.96 17.19 7.59
N SER A 127 -12.32 15.99 7.14
CA SER A 127 -13.35 15.19 7.80
C SER A 127 -12.73 14.49 9.01
N GLU A 128 -13.48 14.36 10.12
CA GLU A 128 -13.09 13.56 11.30
C GLU A 128 -12.61 12.15 10.92
N VAL A 129 -13.15 11.58 9.83
CA VAL A 129 -12.77 10.26 9.31
C VAL A 129 -11.31 10.23 8.83
N VAL A 130 -10.85 11.31 8.19
CA VAL A 130 -9.48 11.45 7.68
C VAL A 130 -8.51 11.81 8.81
N ALA A 131 -8.92 12.71 9.71
CA ALA A 131 -8.14 13.05 10.90
C ALA A 131 -7.89 11.83 11.81
N ALA A 132 -8.86 10.93 11.92
CA ALA A 132 -8.70 9.68 12.67
C ALA A 132 -7.82 8.64 11.96
N ALA A 133 -7.75 8.66 10.62
CA ALA A 133 -6.92 7.73 9.84
C ALA A 133 -5.44 8.14 9.83
N TYR A 134 -5.17 9.45 9.91
CA TYR A 134 -3.83 10.05 9.89
C TYR A 134 -3.57 10.84 11.18
N ALA A 135 -3.80 10.22 12.33
CA ALA A 135 -3.66 10.86 13.63
C ALA A 135 -2.23 11.40 13.85
N GLY A 136 -2.10 12.71 14.07
CA GLY A 136 -0.82 13.39 14.25
C GLY A 136 -0.28 14.11 13.00
N GLU A 137 -0.91 13.93 11.83
CA GLU A 137 -0.58 14.68 10.62
C GLU A 137 -1.53 15.87 10.41
N GLN A 138 -0.98 17.07 10.16
CA GLN A 138 -1.77 18.24 9.79
C GLN A 138 -2.01 18.24 8.28
N LEU A 139 -3.10 17.62 7.85
CA LEU A 139 -3.51 17.54 6.43
C LEU A 139 -4.25 18.80 5.98
N ALA A 140 -3.56 19.92 5.87
CA ALA A 140 -4.12 21.18 5.39
C ALA A 140 -3.56 21.48 4.00
N PHE A 141 -4.43 21.86 3.06
CA PHE A 141 -4.00 22.21 1.70
C PHE A 141 -2.89 23.26 1.73
N GLY A 142 -1.76 22.95 1.10
CA GLY A 142 -0.58 23.79 1.15
C GLY A 142 0.64 23.16 0.47
N PRO A 143 1.82 23.79 0.57
CA PRO A 143 3.05 23.34 -0.11
C PRO A 143 3.42 21.87 0.15
N GLU A 144 3.12 21.35 1.35
CA GLU A 144 3.42 19.97 1.77
C GLU A 144 2.21 19.02 1.65
N TYR A 145 1.06 19.52 1.19
CA TYR A 145 -0.16 18.74 1.00
C TYR A 145 -1.00 19.31 -0.16
N LEU A 146 -0.65 18.93 -1.39
CA LEU A 146 -1.32 19.31 -2.63
C LEU A 146 -2.27 18.23 -3.15
N ILE A 147 -2.04 16.99 -2.73
CA ILE A 147 -2.72 15.80 -3.22
C ILE A 147 -3.20 14.94 -2.03
N PRO A 148 -4.41 14.34 -2.07
CA PRO A 148 -4.89 13.51 -0.98
C PRO A 148 -4.01 12.27 -0.80
N LYS A 149 -4.06 11.67 0.39
CA LYS A 149 -3.32 10.43 0.66
C LYS A 149 -3.98 9.25 -0.07
N PRO A 150 -3.20 8.24 -0.52
CA PRO A 150 -3.67 7.05 -1.25
C PRO A 150 -4.90 6.33 -0.71
N PHE A 151 -5.09 6.34 0.61
CA PHE A 151 -6.14 5.60 1.30
C PHE A 151 -7.22 6.51 1.90
N ASP A 152 -7.32 7.76 1.44
CA ASP A 152 -8.43 8.62 1.84
C ASP A 152 -9.76 7.98 1.37
N PRO A 153 -10.64 7.57 2.30
CA PRO A 153 -11.89 6.88 1.98
C PRO A 153 -12.84 7.72 1.11
N ARG A 154 -12.63 9.04 1.06
CA ARG A 154 -13.43 9.98 0.26
C ARG A 154 -13.09 9.90 -1.23
N LEU A 155 -11.93 9.37 -1.62
CA LEU A 155 -11.51 9.28 -3.03
C LEU A 155 -12.56 8.56 -3.89
N MET A 156 -13.04 7.40 -3.45
CA MET A 156 -14.07 6.67 -4.19
C MET A 156 -15.38 7.45 -4.30
N MET A 157 -15.78 8.12 -3.21
CA MET A 157 -17.04 8.88 -3.15
C MET A 157 -17.01 10.17 -3.99
N LYS A 158 -15.83 10.68 -4.31
CA LYS A 158 -15.65 11.88 -5.13
C LYS A 158 -15.38 11.55 -6.59
N ILE A 159 -14.42 10.67 -6.86
CA ILE A 159 -13.92 10.42 -8.22
C ILE A 159 -14.91 9.56 -9.01
N ALA A 160 -15.43 8.46 -8.45
CA ALA A 160 -16.30 7.56 -9.22
C ALA A 160 -17.59 8.24 -9.70
N PRO A 161 -18.29 9.07 -8.89
CA PRO A 161 -19.40 9.87 -9.39
C PRO A 161 -19.01 10.89 -10.45
N ALA A 162 -17.90 11.61 -10.28
CA ALA A 162 -17.44 12.60 -11.26
C ALA A 162 -17.16 11.93 -12.62
N VAL A 163 -16.51 10.77 -12.60
CA VAL A 163 -16.20 10.00 -13.81
C VAL A 163 -17.47 9.40 -14.44
N ALA A 164 -18.41 8.89 -13.64
CA ALA A 164 -19.68 8.36 -14.15
C ALA A 164 -20.53 9.46 -14.82
N GLN A 165 -20.51 10.68 -14.25
CA GLN A 165 -21.17 11.85 -14.81
C GLN A 165 -20.52 12.26 -16.14
N ALA A 166 -19.19 12.41 -16.17
CA ALA A 166 -18.45 12.75 -17.38
C ALA A 166 -18.67 11.72 -18.50
N ALA A 167 -18.72 10.42 -18.17
CA ALA A 167 -19.03 9.37 -19.14
C ALA A 167 -20.43 9.54 -19.76
N ALA A 168 -21.42 9.99 -18.99
CA ALA A 168 -22.76 10.27 -19.50
C ALA A 168 -22.79 11.53 -20.38
N GLU A 169 -22.10 12.59 -19.95
CA GLU A 169 -21.99 13.86 -20.67
C GLU A 169 -21.24 13.72 -22.01
N SER A 170 -20.18 12.92 -22.05
CA SER A 170 -19.45 12.58 -23.27
C SER A 170 -20.18 11.56 -24.16
N GLY A 171 -21.35 11.05 -23.74
CA GLY A 171 -22.17 10.13 -24.54
C GLY A 171 -21.61 8.70 -24.66
N VAL A 172 -20.63 8.34 -23.83
CA VAL A 172 -19.99 7.01 -23.86
C VAL A 172 -20.60 6.03 -22.85
N ALA A 173 -21.43 6.50 -21.92
CA ALA A 173 -22.12 5.67 -20.94
C ALA A 173 -23.32 4.93 -21.55
N LEU A 174 -23.26 3.59 -21.58
CA LEU A 174 -24.39 2.75 -22.01
C LEU A 174 -25.47 2.60 -20.93
N ARG A 175 -25.10 2.84 -19.66
CA ARG A 175 -25.99 2.75 -18.50
C ARG A 175 -25.75 3.98 -17.60
N PRO A 176 -26.14 5.19 -18.06
CA PRO A 176 -25.92 6.40 -17.29
C PRO A 176 -26.60 6.32 -15.92
N ILE A 177 -25.93 6.83 -14.89
CA ILE A 177 -26.45 6.85 -13.53
C ILE A 177 -27.51 7.96 -13.43
N THR A 178 -28.77 7.57 -13.23
CA THR A 178 -29.90 8.50 -13.18
C THR A 178 -30.11 9.14 -11.81
N ASP A 179 -29.78 8.42 -10.73
CA ASP A 179 -29.83 8.91 -9.35
C ASP A 179 -28.42 8.94 -8.76
N MET A 180 -27.80 10.12 -8.85
CA MET A 180 -26.46 10.36 -8.35
C MET A 180 -26.39 10.46 -6.82
N ALA A 181 -27.51 10.67 -6.12
CA ALA A 181 -27.55 10.66 -4.67
C ALA A 181 -27.52 9.22 -4.16
N ALA A 182 -28.43 8.37 -4.66
CA ALA A 182 -28.45 6.95 -4.34
C ALA A 182 -27.15 6.23 -4.75
N TYR A 183 -26.54 6.63 -5.87
CA TYR A 183 -25.23 6.09 -6.27
C TYR A 183 -24.13 6.41 -5.26
N ARG A 184 -24.08 7.65 -4.75
CA ARG A 184 -23.11 8.04 -3.72
C ARG A 184 -23.33 7.26 -2.42
N GLU A 185 -24.57 7.08 -1.98
CA GLU A 185 -24.89 6.24 -0.81
C GLU A 185 -24.47 4.78 -1.00
N ARG A 186 -24.67 4.22 -2.20
CA ARG A 186 -24.20 2.87 -2.52
C ARG A 186 -22.68 2.78 -2.46
N LEU A 187 -21.96 3.74 -3.04
CA LEU A 187 -20.49 3.79 -2.94
C LEU A 187 -20.03 3.91 -1.49
N GLN A 188 -20.71 4.75 -0.71
CA GLN A 188 -20.47 4.92 0.72
C GLN A 188 -20.56 3.57 1.45
N SER A 189 -21.55 2.72 1.13
CA SER A 189 -21.68 1.38 1.71
C SER A 189 -20.47 0.47 1.42
N PHE A 190 -19.80 0.57 0.28
CA PHE A 190 -18.62 -0.23 -0.04
C PHE A 190 -17.39 0.19 0.77
N VAL A 191 -17.23 1.51 0.99
CA VAL A 191 -16.16 2.05 1.85
C VAL A 191 -16.38 1.64 3.29
N PHE A 192 -17.61 1.76 3.78
CA PHE A 192 -17.93 1.56 5.20
C PHE A 192 -18.24 0.10 5.58
N ALA A 193 -18.65 -0.77 4.66
CA ALA A 193 -18.75 -2.22 4.91
C ALA A 193 -17.39 -2.83 5.27
N SER A 194 -16.31 -2.34 4.66
CA SER A 194 -14.94 -2.76 4.97
C SER A 194 -14.31 -1.88 6.07
N GLY A 195 -14.51 -0.56 6.02
CA GLY A 195 -13.86 0.41 6.91
C GLY A 195 -14.49 0.55 8.31
N THR A 196 -15.83 0.62 8.44
CA THR A 196 -16.49 0.81 9.75
C THR A 196 -16.50 -0.45 10.60
N ILE A 197 -16.53 -1.63 9.97
CA ILE A 197 -16.42 -2.91 10.69
C ILE A 197 -14.98 -3.10 11.18
N MET A 198 -13.98 -2.82 10.33
CA MET A 198 -12.58 -3.04 10.68
C MET A 198 -11.98 -1.95 11.57
N LYS A 199 -12.46 -0.70 11.52
CA LYS A 199 -11.93 0.41 12.34
C LYS A 199 -11.96 0.13 13.86
N PRO A 200 -13.06 -0.32 14.50
CA PRO A 200 -13.03 -0.70 15.90
C PRO A 200 -12.16 -1.92 16.15
N ILE A 201 -12.07 -2.86 15.20
CA ILE A 201 -11.19 -4.04 15.29
C ILE A 201 -9.72 -3.62 15.29
N TYR A 202 -9.32 -2.71 14.40
CA TYR A 202 -7.96 -2.17 14.33
C TYR A 202 -7.62 -1.35 15.57
N ALA A 203 -8.54 -0.49 16.06
CA ALA A 203 -8.34 0.24 17.30
C ALA A 203 -8.17 -0.68 18.51
N ALA A 204 -8.97 -1.76 18.59
CA ALA A 204 -8.83 -2.78 19.62
C ALA A 204 -7.51 -3.56 19.47
N ALA A 205 -7.11 -3.93 18.25
CA ALA A 205 -5.84 -4.61 17.99
C ALA A 205 -4.63 -3.76 18.37
N LYS A 206 -4.63 -2.46 18.01
CA LYS A 206 -3.55 -1.50 18.37
C LYS A 206 -3.40 -1.33 19.88
N THR A 207 -4.44 -1.55 20.68
CA THR A 207 -4.40 -1.42 22.15
C THR A 207 -4.36 -2.77 22.89
N ALA A 208 -4.44 -3.89 22.18
CA ALA A 208 -4.44 -5.22 22.78
C ALA A 208 -3.13 -5.53 23.52
N ALA A 209 -3.23 -6.18 24.69
CA ALA A 209 -2.07 -6.66 25.45
C ALA A 209 -1.39 -7.88 24.80
N ARG A 210 -2.15 -8.65 24.01
CA ARG A 210 -1.72 -9.85 23.30
C ARG A 210 -1.62 -9.53 21.81
N LYS A 211 -0.41 -9.59 21.26
CA LYS A 211 -0.11 -9.11 19.90
C LYS A 211 0.79 -10.02 19.09
N ARG A 212 1.31 -11.11 19.65
CA ARG A 212 2.21 -12.01 18.92
C ARG A 212 1.36 -12.92 18.06
N VAL A 213 1.48 -12.83 16.74
CA VAL A 213 0.67 -13.63 15.81
C VAL A 213 1.59 -14.48 14.95
N ALA A 214 1.47 -15.80 15.04
CA ALA A 214 2.18 -16.73 14.18
C ALA A 214 1.55 -16.78 12.80
N TYR A 215 2.39 -16.77 11.77
CA TYR A 215 2.00 -17.00 10.38
C TYR A 215 2.66 -18.28 9.90
N ALA A 216 1.84 -19.32 9.70
CA ALA A 216 2.34 -20.65 9.35
C ALA A 216 3.09 -20.63 8.02
N GLU A 217 2.55 -19.97 7.00
CA GLU A 217 3.19 -19.85 5.69
C GLU A 217 4.08 -18.61 5.58
N GLY A 218 5.00 -18.44 6.52
CA GLY A 218 5.83 -17.24 6.66
C GLY A 218 6.75 -16.94 5.46
N GLU A 219 6.96 -17.90 4.57
CA GLU A 219 7.69 -17.67 3.31
C GLU A 219 6.81 -17.11 2.19
N GLU A 220 5.48 -17.23 2.23
CA GLU A 220 4.59 -16.96 1.10
C GLU A 220 4.37 -15.45 0.83
N GLU A 221 4.26 -15.05 -0.44
CA GLU A 221 4.22 -13.63 -0.84
C GLU A 221 3.04 -12.86 -0.24
N ARG A 222 1.83 -13.42 -0.31
CA ARG A 222 0.61 -12.78 0.23
C ARG A 222 0.72 -12.65 1.75
N VAL A 223 1.29 -13.64 2.43
CA VAL A 223 1.58 -13.58 3.87
C VAL A 223 2.56 -12.46 4.19
N LEU A 224 3.69 -12.39 3.50
CA LEU A 224 4.71 -11.36 3.72
C LEU A 224 4.16 -9.94 3.46
N ARG A 225 3.36 -9.76 2.40
CA ARG A 225 2.67 -8.49 2.12
C ARG A 225 1.65 -8.12 3.20
N ALA A 226 0.89 -9.10 3.70
CA ALA A 226 -0.04 -8.87 4.81
C ALA A 226 0.71 -8.49 6.09
N CYS A 227 1.86 -9.13 6.37
CA CYS A 227 2.69 -8.80 7.53
C CYS A 227 3.26 -7.38 7.45
N GLN A 228 3.64 -6.90 6.27
CA GLN A 228 4.05 -5.49 6.08
C GLN A 228 2.95 -4.53 6.56
N ILE A 229 1.70 -4.77 6.16
CA ILE A 229 0.57 -3.92 6.56
C ILE A 229 0.34 -4.00 8.06
N VAL A 230 0.39 -5.20 8.63
CA VAL A 230 0.22 -5.43 10.08
C VAL A 230 1.26 -4.66 10.91
N VAL A 231 2.50 -4.64 10.44
CA VAL A 231 3.61 -3.90 11.07
C VAL A 231 3.44 -2.40 10.87
N ASP A 232 3.21 -1.93 9.64
CA ASP A 232 3.06 -0.51 9.32
C ASP A 232 1.91 0.13 10.13
N GLU A 233 0.83 -0.62 10.33
CA GLU A 233 -0.35 -0.18 11.10
C GLU A 233 -0.22 -0.42 12.61
N GLY A 234 0.81 -1.13 13.07
CA GLY A 234 1.03 -1.44 14.49
C GLY A 234 -0.03 -2.37 15.11
N LEU A 235 -0.62 -3.27 14.30
CA LEU A 235 -1.73 -4.12 14.72
C LEU A 235 -1.28 -5.32 15.57
N ALA A 236 -0.17 -5.95 15.19
CA ALA A 236 0.38 -7.13 15.83
C ALA A 236 1.90 -7.21 15.58
N ARG A 237 2.59 -8.07 16.33
CA ARG A 237 3.98 -8.48 16.09
C ARG A 237 3.97 -9.85 15.40
N PRO A 238 4.31 -9.93 14.10
CA PRO A 238 4.33 -11.19 13.37
C PRO A 238 5.44 -12.13 13.85
N THR A 239 5.14 -13.42 13.91
CA THR A 239 6.11 -14.50 14.02
C THR A 239 6.01 -15.38 12.77
N LEU A 240 7.00 -15.29 11.88
CA LEU A 240 7.00 -15.98 10.60
C LEU A 240 7.60 -17.39 10.76
N ILE A 241 6.86 -18.42 10.38
CA ILE A 241 7.35 -19.81 10.37
C ILE A 241 7.93 -20.11 8.99
N GLY A 242 9.21 -20.46 8.93
CA GLY A 242 9.89 -20.74 7.66
C GLY A 242 11.40 -20.74 7.81
N ARG A 243 12.10 -20.70 6.67
CA ARG A 243 13.57 -20.62 6.63
C ARG A 243 14.01 -19.15 6.62
N PRO A 244 14.87 -18.72 7.56
CA PRO A 244 15.31 -17.32 7.66
C PRO A 244 15.86 -16.75 6.34
N ALA A 245 16.75 -17.49 5.67
CA ALA A 245 17.35 -17.07 4.41
C ALA A 245 16.32 -16.88 3.28
N ILE A 246 15.27 -17.70 3.23
CA ILE A 246 14.23 -17.62 2.20
C ILE A 246 13.28 -16.45 2.49
N ILE A 247 12.94 -16.23 3.76
CA ILE A 247 12.12 -15.10 4.19
C ILE A 247 12.83 -13.79 3.84
N ALA A 248 14.10 -13.64 4.24
CA ALA A 248 14.90 -12.46 3.94
C ALA A 248 15.02 -12.20 2.43
N GLN A 249 15.36 -13.22 1.64
CA GLN A 249 15.43 -13.12 0.18
C GLN A 249 14.10 -12.68 -0.44
N ARG A 250 12.97 -13.19 0.07
CA ARG A 250 11.64 -12.83 -0.46
C ARG A 250 11.21 -11.43 -0.06
N ILE A 251 11.52 -11.00 1.17
CA ILE A 251 11.31 -9.62 1.63
C ILE A 251 12.04 -8.65 0.70
N GLU A 252 13.31 -8.89 0.40
CA GLU A 252 14.10 -8.08 -0.53
C GLU A 252 13.51 -8.12 -1.95
N LYS A 253 13.24 -9.32 -2.48
CA LYS A 253 12.68 -9.51 -3.83
C LYS A 253 11.35 -8.78 -4.02
N PHE A 254 10.51 -8.72 -3.00
CA PHE A 254 9.20 -8.09 -3.06
C PHE A 254 9.23 -6.60 -2.67
N GLY A 255 10.40 -6.04 -2.36
CA GLY A 255 10.56 -4.64 -1.96
C GLY A 255 9.88 -4.31 -0.64
N LEU A 256 9.81 -5.27 0.28
CA LEU A 256 9.22 -5.09 1.60
C LEU A 256 10.24 -4.44 2.55
N ARG A 257 9.75 -3.69 3.53
CA ARG A 257 10.54 -2.94 4.51
C ARG A 257 10.73 -3.69 5.83
N LEU A 258 10.17 -4.89 5.95
CA LEU A 258 10.24 -5.73 7.15
C LEU A 258 11.70 -6.04 7.54
N ARG A 259 12.06 -5.74 8.79
CA ARG A 259 13.35 -6.04 9.40
C ARG A 259 13.19 -7.09 10.50
N GLU A 260 14.01 -8.14 10.42
CA GLU A 260 14.05 -9.19 11.43
C GLU A 260 14.42 -8.59 12.81
N GLU A 261 13.87 -9.15 13.88
CA GLU A 261 14.00 -8.73 15.28
C GLU A 261 13.37 -7.36 15.61
N LEU A 262 13.31 -6.43 14.66
CA LEU A 262 12.63 -5.15 14.83
C LEU A 262 11.12 -5.32 14.60
N ASP A 263 10.74 -5.78 13.42
CA ASP A 263 9.36 -5.79 12.94
C ASP A 263 8.69 -7.15 13.14
N TYR A 264 9.46 -8.24 13.08
CA TYR A 264 8.96 -9.61 13.18
C TYR A 264 9.99 -10.57 13.79
N ASP A 265 9.50 -11.69 14.31
CA ASP A 265 10.32 -12.81 14.81
C ASP A 265 10.25 -14.00 13.84
N ILE A 266 11.24 -14.90 13.86
CA ILE A 266 11.27 -16.10 13.02
C ILE A 266 11.23 -17.37 13.86
N VAL A 267 10.48 -18.37 13.38
CA VAL A 267 10.55 -19.77 13.84
C VAL A 267 11.18 -20.58 12.72
N ASN A 268 12.43 -20.99 12.93
CA ASN A 268 13.22 -21.67 11.92
C ASN A 268 12.87 -23.16 11.85
N VAL A 269 12.28 -23.59 10.74
CA VAL A 269 11.84 -24.99 10.55
C VAL A 269 12.99 -26.01 10.46
N GLU A 270 14.21 -25.56 10.17
CA GLU A 270 15.39 -26.41 10.05
C GLU A 270 16.11 -26.59 11.40
N GLN A 271 16.19 -25.49 12.17
CA GLN A 271 16.89 -25.42 13.44
C GLN A 271 16.19 -24.46 14.40
N ASP A 272 15.44 -25.00 15.37
CA ASP A 272 14.80 -24.24 16.45
C ASP A 272 15.06 -24.93 17.79
N ASP A 273 15.43 -24.17 18.81
CA ASP A 273 15.75 -24.70 20.14
C ASP A 273 14.53 -25.33 20.83
N ARG A 274 13.32 -24.85 20.50
CA ARG A 274 12.04 -25.36 21.02
C ARG A 274 11.63 -26.68 20.39
N TYR A 275 12.27 -27.08 19.28
CA TYR A 275 11.93 -28.30 18.53
C TYR A 275 11.78 -29.52 19.42
N ARG A 276 12.71 -29.73 20.36
CA ARG A 276 12.72 -30.90 21.24
C ARG A 276 11.47 -30.96 22.12
N ASP A 277 11.12 -29.86 22.76
CA ASP A 277 9.93 -29.77 23.60
C ASP A 277 8.64 -29.91 22.78
N PHE A 278 8.61 -29.32 21.58
CA PHE A 278 7.44 -29.33 20.72
C PHE A 278 7.08 -30.74 20.25
N TRP A 279 8.03 -31.50 19.68
CA TRP A 279 7.73 -32.87 19.22
C TRP A 279 7.39 -33.80 20.38
N GLN A 280 8.03 -33.64 21.55
CA GLN A 280 7.74 -34.44 22.74
C GLN A 280 6.33 -34.17 23.26
N THR A 281 5.92 -32.89 23.27
CA THR A 281 4.58 -32.50 23.68
C THR A 281 3.53 -33.01 22.69
N TYR A 282 3.74 -32.82 21.40
CA TYR A 282 2.86 -33.34 20.36
C TYR A 282 2.71 -34.86 20.45
N HIS A 283 3.80 -35.60 20.65
CA HIS A 283 3.75 -37.06 20.85
C HIS A 283 2.90 -37.43 22.08
N ARG A 284 3.11 -36.79 23.23
CA ARG A 284 2.30 -37.06 24.44
C ARG A 284 0.81 -36.83 24.21
N MET A 285 0.44 -35.83 23.39
CA MET A 285 -0.95 -35.53 23.04
C MET A 285 -1.55 -36.55 22.07
N THR A 286 -0.73 -37.21 21.26
CA THR A 286 -1.18 -38.02 20.11
C THR A 286 -0.78 -39.50 20.18
N GLU A 287 -0.07 -39.93 21.22
CA GLU A 287 0.37 -41.33 21.39
C GLU A 287 -0.80 -42.32 21.40
N ARG A 288 -1.93 -41.94 22.02
CA ARG A 288 -3.16 -42.75 22.05
C ARG A 288 -3.90 -42.77 20.71
N LYS A 289 -3.56 -41.83 19.81
CA LYS A 289 -4.05 -41.75 18.43
C LYS A 289 -3.13 -42.50 17.45
N GLY A 290 -2.10 -43.19 17.95
CA GLY A 290 -1.20 -44.04 17.16
C GLY A 290 0.04 -43.32 16.61
N VAL A 291 0.30 -42.07 16.99
CA VAL A 291 1.48 -41.31 16.54
C VAL A 291 2.72 -41.80 17.29
N THR A 292 3.71 -42.32 16.56
CA THR A 292 5.00 -42.73 17.14
C THR A 292 5.93 -41.54 17.33
N GLN A 293 6.93 -41.67 18.22
CA GLN A 293 7.94 -40.61 18.42
C GLN A 293 8.65 -40.20 17.13
N GLN A 294 8.88 -41.16 16.24
CA GLN A 294 9.56 -40.93 14.97
C GLN A 294 8.68 -40.12 14.01
N LEU A 295 7.38 -40.43 13.98
CA LEU A 295 6.40 -39.65 13.21
C LEU A 295 6.23 -38.23 13.78
N ALA A 296 6.16 -38.09 15.10
CA ALA A 296 6.09 -36.78 15.76
C ALA A 296 7.27 -35.88 15.41
N LYS A 297 8.50 -36.43 15.40
CA LYS A 297 9.71 -35.70 15.00
C LYS A 297 9.66 -35.22 13.54
N ILE A 298 9.15 -36.05 12.63
CA ILE A 298 9.05 -35.74 11.19
C ILE A 298 7.99 -34.67 10.95
N GLU A 299 6.79 -34.84 11.51
CA GLU A 299 5.68 -33.92 11.29
C GLU A 299 5.99 -32.53 11.88
N MET A 300 6.67 -32.46 13.03
CA MET A 300 7.08 -31.20 13.66
C MET A 300 8.12 -30.39 12.84
N ARG A 301 8.81 -31.01 11.86
CA ARG A 301 9.71 -30.28 10.94
C ARG A 301 9.02 -29.82 9.66
N ARG A 302 7.93 -30.48 9.26
CA ARG A 302 7.35 -30.33 7.92
C ARG A 302 6.01 -29.61 7.92
N ARG A 303 5.24 -29.70 9.01
CA ARG A 303 3.88 -29.16 9.09
C ARG A 303 3.89 -27.79 9.75
N LEU A 304 3.89 -26.76 8.92
CA LEU A 304 3.90 -25.36 9.37
C LEU A 304 2.73 -25.04 10.32
N THR A 305 1.53 -25.55 10.03
CA THR A 305 0.36 -25.39 10.91
C THR A 305 0.55 -26.09 12.24
N LEU A 306 1.17 -27.28 12.28
CA LEU A 306 1.46 -27.97 13.54
C LEU A 306 2.47 -27.18 14.38
N ILE A 307 3.52 -26.63 13.76
CA ILE A 307 4.48 -25.75 14.43
C ILE A 307 3.75 -24.52 15.01
N GLY A 308 2.88 -23.90 14.20
CA GLY A 308 2.02 -22.79 14.61
C GLY A 308 1.11 -23.14 15.80
N SER A 309 0.45 -24.29 15.75
CA SER A 309 -0.41 -24.78 16.83
C SER A 309 0.39 -25.02 18.10
N MET A 310 1.61 -25.55 18.01
CA MET A 310 2.48 -25.77 19.16
C MET A 310 2.95 -24.45 19.78
N LEU A 311 3.29 -23.44 18.98
CA LEU A 311 3.62 -22.10 19.48
C LEU A 311 2.44 -21.52 20.28
N LEU A 312 1.22 -21.65 19.76
CA LEU A 312 0.01 -21.17 20.44
C LEU A 312 -0.26 -21.97 21.73
N HIS A 313 -0.18 -23.30 21.66
CA HIS A 313 -0.39 -24.19 22.80
C HIS A 313 0.62 -23.92 23.94
N LYS A 314 1.85 -23.56 23.60
CA LYS A 314 2.94 -23.25 24.55
C LYS A 314 2.95 -21.80 25.03
N GLY A 315 2.08 -20.94 24.50
CA GLY A 315 2.00 -19.52 24.87
C GLY A 315 3.12 -18.64 24.29
N GLU A 316 3.86 -19.15 23.31
CA GLU A 316 4.91 -18.43 22.57
C GLU A 316 4.30 -17.32 21.69
N VAL A 317 3.08 -17.56 21.20
CA VAL A 317 2.28 -16.59 20.44
C VAL A 317 0.86 -16.53 21.01
N ASP A 318 0.15 -15.46 20.66
CA ASP A 318 -1.21 -15.18 21.12
C ASP A 318 -2.29 -15.50 20.07
N GLY A 319 -1.88 -15.71 18.81
CA GLY A 319 -2.75 -16.09 17.70
C GLY A 319 -1.98 -16.83 16.60
N LEU A 320 -2.72 -17.53 15.74
CA LEU A 320 -2.20 -18.27 14.60
C LEU A 320 -3.03 -17.98 13.35
N ILE A 321 -2.34 -17.66 12.25
CA ILE A 321 -2.91 -17.56 10.90
C ILE A 321 -2.25 -18.62 10.03
N CYS A 322 -3.06 -19.42 9.34
CA CYS A 322 -2.60 -20.47 8.44
C CYS A 322 -3.60 -20.74 7.31
N GLY A 323 -3.18 -21.48 6.28
CA GLY A 323 -4.08 -22.02 5.27
C GLY A 323 -4.10 -21.25 3.94
N THR A 324 -2.97 -20.65 3.55
CA THR A 324 -2.85 -20.01 2.23
C THR A 324 -2.81 -20.99 1.05
N TRP A 325 -2.70 -22.28 1.34
CA TRP A 325 -2.60 -23.42 0.42
C TRP A 325 -3.09 -24.69 1.14
N GLY A 326 -3.69 -25.62 0.38
CA GLY A 326 -4.35 -26.81 0.95
C GLY A 326 -5.83 -26.58 1.27
N SER A 327 -6.47 -27.58 1.88
CA SER A 327 -7.87 -27.50 2.31
C SER A 327 -7.95 -27.20 3.81
N THR A 328 -9.02 -26.52 4.24
CA THR A 328 -9.26 -26.20 5.65
C THR A 328 -9.14 -27.42 6.57
N HIS A 329 -9.61 -28.59 6.11
CA HIS A 329 -9.58 -29.83 6.88
C HIS A 329 -8.15 -30.29 7.22
N ASN A 330 -7.19 -30.08 6.31
CA ASN A 330 -5.79 -30.45 6.54
C ASN A 330 -5.15 -29.63 7.66
N HIS A 331 -5.59 -28.39 7.85
CA HIS A 331 -5.11 -27.50 8.91
C HIS A 331 -5.82 -27.80 10.23
N LEU A 332 -7.15 -27.95 10.18
CA LEU A 332 -7.97 -28.27 11.36
C LEU A 332 -7.50 -29.54 12.07
N GLN A 333 -7.06 -30.55 11.31
CA GLN A 333 -6.51 -31.77 11.88
C GLN A 333 -5.41 -31.50 12.93
N TYR A 334 -4.56 -30.49 12.76
CA TYR A 334 -3.48 -30.17 13.72
C TYR A 334 -3.89 -29.13 14.77
N ILE A 335 -5.00 -28.45 14.58
CA ILE A 335 -5.54 -27.45 15.52
C ILE A 335 -6.43 -28.15 16.55
N ASP A 336 -7.22 -29.13 16.13
CA ASP A 336 -8.16 -29.87 16.98
C ASP A 336 -7.51 -31.00 17.79
N GLN A 337 -6.22 -31.28 17.56
CA GLN A 337 -5.53 -32.46 18.12
C GLN A 337 -4.93 -32.26 19.49
#